data_AF-A0A496LN38-F1
#
_entry.id   AF-A0A496LN38-F1
#
_cell.length_a   1.000
_cell.length_b   1.000
_cell.length_c   1.000
_cell.angle_alpha   90.00
_cell.angle_beta   90.00
_cell.angle_gamma   90.00
#
_symmetry.space_group_name_H-M   'P 1'
#
loop_
_entity.id
_entity.type
_entity.pdbx_description
1 polymer ?
#
loop_
_entity_poly.entity_id
_entity_poly.type
_entity_poly.pdbx_seq_one_letter_code
_entity_poly.pdbx_strand_id
1 'polypeptide(L)'
;DFTDCLWKFKWIVSGVAKSSMIEKELIDKVNEAMAFYYERLELSLAAYYKALMNQNIDMGDAREAKANYELWKKLAKDDMSDCEACEASDEIAYLNFAGEHAAALELAAPILSGELTCSEVPHITYAPILFSMIKTGKIEEAKTLLPKAVATIESNPRVINQIAPLIEIAVRLDERETALSLARKHSHAILDSNDDLNDLRFFIAVSAFGDEGDYKTALELAGKFDARNQNFYYADYLNKFYEEFSGLEI
;
A
#
# COMPACT_ATOMS: atom_id res chain seq x y z
N ASP A 1 28.19 6.56 3.78
CA ASP A 1 28.87 5.80 2.71
C ASP A 1 27.99 5.81 1.45
N PHE A 2 28.52 5.55 0.25
CA PHE A 2 27.71 5.49 -0.98
C PHE A 2 26.69 4.34 -0.92
N THR A 3 27.07 3.20 -0.34
CA THR A 3 26.15 2.07 -0.10
C THR A 3 24.98 2.47 0.82
N ASP A 4 25.22 3.28 1.86
CA ASP A 4 24.13 3.81 2.71
C ASP A 4 23.17 4.71 1.92
N CYS A 5 23.68 5.46 0.94
CA CYS A 5 22.85 6.27 0.06
C CYS A 5 21.98 5.38 -0.85
N LEU A 6 22.55 4.31 -1.42
CA LEU A 6 21.79 3.34 -2.21
C LEU A 6 20.73 2.61 -1.39
N TRP A 7 21.01 2.35 -0.11
CA TRP A 7 20.05 1.78 0.81
C TRP A 7 18.81 2.65 0.96
N LYS A 8 18.98 3.97 1.09
CA LYS A 8 17.85 4.91 1.14
C LYS A 8 17.22 5.11 -0.24
N PHE A 9 18.02 5.08 -1.30
CA PHE A 9 17.56 5.29 -2.66
C PHE A 9 16.56 4.22 -3.11
N LYS A 10 16.74 2.95 -2.71
CA LYS A 10 15.77 1.88 -3.04
C LYS A 10 14.35 2.19 -2.52
N TRP A 11 14.23 2.84 -1.38
CA TRP A 11 12.95 3.25 -0.80
C TRP A 11 12.35 4.43 -1.55
N ILE A 12 13.19 5.35 -2.06
CA ILE A 12 12.75 6.43 -2.95
C ILE A 12 12.19 5.82 -4.25
N VAL A 13 12.92 4.89 -4.88
CA VAL A 13 12.49 4.21 -6.10
C VAL A 13 11.16 3.49 -5.88
N SER A 14 11.01 2.77 -4.78
CA SER A 14 9.75 2.09 -4.43
C SER A 14 8.60 3.06 -4.20
N GLY A 15 8.85 4.25 -3.63
CA GLY A 15 7.81 5.19 -3.22
C GLY A 15 7.50 6.30 -4.23
N VAL A 16 8.30 6.47 -5.27
CA VAL A 16 8.18 7.59 -6.23
C VAL A 16 6.81 7.62 -6.92
N ALA A 17 6.19 6.46 -7.16
CA ALA A 17 4.88 6.37 -7.80
C ALA A 17 3.72 6.87 -6.94
N LYS A 18 3.93 7.14 -5.64
CA LYS A 18 2.90 7.67 -4.73
C LYS A 18 2.58 9.15 -4.96
N SER A 19 3.44 9.89 -5.65
CA SER A 19 3.15 11.27 -6.03
C SER A 19 2.56 11.31 -7.44
N SER A 20 1.35 11.87 -7.55
CA SER A 20 0.67 12.10 -8.83
C SER A 20 1.37 13.16 -9.69
N MET A 21 2.21 13.99 -9.07
CA MET A 21 2.96 15.08 -9.73
C MET A 21 4.23 14.59 -10.45
N ILE A 22 4.70 13.38 -10.15
CA ILE A 22 5.90 12.83 -10.79
C ILE A 22 5.51 12.15 -12.09
N GLU A 23 6.02 12.68 -13.20
CA GLU A 23 5.78 12.14 -14.54
C GLU A 23 6.36 10.73 -14.71
N LYS A 24 5.70 9.89 -15.52
CA LYS A 24 6.11 8.50 -15.79
C LYS A 24 7.56 8.40 -16.30
N GLU A 25 7.99 9.33 -17.14
CA GLU A 25 9.37 9.37 -17.65
C GLU A 25 10.40 9.54 -16.52
N LEU A 26 10.08 10.32 -15.47
CA LEU A 26 10.98 10.50 -14.34
C LEU A 26 11.01 9.27 -13.44
N ILE A 27 9.87 8.58 -13.27
CA ILE A 27 9.80 7.28 -12.59
C ILE A 27 10.75 6.30 -13.29
N ASP A 28 10.68 6.22 -14.62
CA ASP A 28 11.53 5.32 -15.42
C ASP A 28 13.02 5.66 -15.29
N LYS A 29 13.39 6.94 -15.33
CA LYS A 29 14.78 7.38 -15.09
C LYS A 29 15.30 7.01 -13.70
N VAL A 30 14.46 7.11 -12.67
CA VAL A 30 14.83 6.72 -11.29
C VAL A 30 15.04 5.20 -11.20
N ASN A 31 14.18 4.41 -11.87
CA ASN A 31 14.32 2.97 -11.98
C ASN A 31 15.63 2.58 -12.70
N GLU A 32 15.92 3.21 -13.84
CA GLU A 32 17.16 3.01 -14.60
C GLU A 32 18.41 3.34 -13.78
N ALA A 33 18.37 4.44 -13.02
CA ALA A 33 19.46 4.83 -12.14
C ALA A 33 19.74 3.78 -11.06
N MET A 34 18.69 3.19 -10.46
CA MET A 34 18.86 2.13 -9.47
C MET A 34 19.50 0.89 -10.08
N ALA A 35 19.00 0.42 -11.23
CA ALA A 35 19.57 -0.72 -11.95
C ALA A 35 21.05 -0.48 -12.29
N PHE A 36 21.37 0.69 -12.85
CA PHE A 36 22.74 1.07 -13.19
C PHE A 36 23.70 0.97 -11.99
N TYR A 37 23.32 1.50 -10.82
CA TYR A 37 24.19 1.44 -9.65
C TYR A 37 24.34 0.03 -9.09
N TYR A 38 23.26 -0.75 -9.09
CA TYR A 38 23.30 -2.13 -8.62
C TYR A 38 24.20 -2.99 -9.50
N GLU A 39 24.08 -2.88 -10.83
CA GLU A 39 24.96 -3.57 -11.78
C GLU A 39 26.41 -3.13 -11.62
N ARG A 40 26.66 -1.81 -11.51
CA ARG A 40 28.02 -1.26 -11.42
C ARG A 40 28.77 -1.68 -10.17
N LEU A 41 28.05 -1.96 -9.09
CA LEU A 41 28.58 -2.42 -7.80
C LEU A 41 28.47 -3.94 -7.60
N GLU A 42 28.00 -4.68 -8.61
CA GLU A 42 27.81 -6.14 -8.56
C GLU A 42 26.88 -6.58 -7.42
N LEU A 43 25.87 -5.75 -7.12
CA LEU A 43 24.80 -6.05 -6.17
C LEU A 43 23.70 -6.87 -6.83
N SER A 44 22.96 -7.65 -6.03
CA SER A 44 21.80 -8.39 -6.51
C SER A 44 20.66 -7.45 -6.90
N LEU A 45 20.09 -7.67 -8.08
CA LEU A 45 18.88 -6.96 -8.52
C LEU A 45 17.60 -7.37 -7.76
N ALA A 46 17.68 -8.26 -6.78
CA ALA A 46 16.52 -8.67 -5.97
C ALA A 46 15.79 -7.46 -5.35
N ALA A 47 16.51 -6.54 -4.71
CA ALA A 47 15.90 -5.34 -4.11
C ALA A 47 15.39 -4.35 -5.16
N TYR A 48 15.99 -4.30 -6.35
CA TYR A 48 15.49 -3.52 -7.49
C TYR A 48 14.13 -4.03 -7.96
N TYR A 49 14.02 -5.33 -8.23
CA TYR A 49 12.76 -5.93 -8.66
C TYR A 49 11.68 -5.86 -7.57
N LYS A 50 12.06 -5.95 -6.29
CA LYS A 50 11.12 -5.67 -5.19
C LYS A 50 10.60 -4.23 -5.21
N ALA A 51 11.48 -3.25 -5.40
CA ALA A 51 11.08 -1.84 -5.49
C ALA A 51 10.14 -1.60 -6.69
N LEU A 52 10.42 -2.20 -7.85
CA LEU A 52 9.51 -2.14 -9.00
C LEU A 52 8.18 -2.83 -8.73
N MET A 53 8.18 -3.99 -8.07
CA MET A 53 6.95 -4.69 -7.71
C MET A 53 6.06 -3.82 -6.83
N ASN A 54 6.61 -3.19 -5.78
CA ASN A 54 5.89 -2.25 -4.93
C ASN A 54 5.39 -1.01 -5.71
N GLN A 55 6.22 -0.46 -6.59
CA GLN A 55 5.85 0.66 -7.46
C GLN A 55 4.67 0.29 -8.37
N ASN A 56 4.66 -0.92 -8.93
CA ASN A 56 3.60 -1.40 -9.80
C ASN A 56 2.29 -1.70 -9.03
N ILE A 57 2.37 -2.12 -7.77
CA ILE A 57 1.19 -2.19 -6.87
C ILE A 57 0.58 -0.79 -6.72
N ASP A 58 1.39 0.22 -6.39
CA ASP A 58 0.93 1.62 -6.25
C ASP A 58 0.49 2.24 -7.59
N MET A 59 0.86 1.67 -8.74
CA MET A 59 0.36 2.10 -10.06
C MET A 59 -0.85 1.30 -10.55
N GLY A 60 -1.21 0.21 -9.88
CA GLY A 60 -2.26 -0.70 -10.34
C GLY A 60 -1.88 -1.59 -11.52
N ASP A 61 -0.60 -1.75 -11.83
CA ASP A 61 -0.13 -2.61 -12.93
C ASP A 61 0.08 -4.05 -12.45
N ALA A 62 -0.99 -4.84 -12.47
CA ALA A 62 -0.96 -6.25 -12.07
C ALA A 62 0.01 -7.10 -12.88
N ARG A 63 0.20 -6.79 -14.17
CA ARG A 63 1.07 -7.56 -15.06
C ARG A 63 2.53 -7.35 -14.71
N GLU A 64 2.95 -6.10 -14.57
CA GLU A 64 4.33 -5.75 -14.20
C GLU A 64 4.64 -6.08 -12.74
N ALA A 65 3.69 -5.91 -11.81
CA ALA A 65 3.87 -6.34 -10.42
C ALA A 65 4.21 -7.83 -10.33
N LYS A 66 3.47 -8.68 -11.06
CA LYS A 66 3.72 -10.13 -11.14
C LYS A 66 5.09 -10.45 -11.73
N ALA A 67 5.45 -9.83 -12.85
CA ALA A 67 6.74 -10.08 -13.51
C ALA A 67 7.93 -9.74 -12.57
N ASN A 68 7.84 -8.59 -11.90
CA ASN A 68 8.88 -8.15 -10.96
C ASN A 68 8.90 -8.99 -9.67
N TYR A 69 7.75 -9.42 -9.17
CA TYR A 69 7.67 -10.37 -8.06
C TYR A 69 8.40 -11.68 -8.40
N GLU A 70 8.13 -12.28 -9.56
CA GLU A 70 8.78 -13.52 -9.98
C GLU A 70 10.30 -13.38 -10.08
N LEU A 71 10.80 -12.22 -10.54
CA LEU A 71 12.24 -11.94 -10.61
C LEU A 71 12.85 -11.76 -9.23
N TRP A 72 12.20 -11.00 -8.34
CA TRP A 72 12.63 -10.84 -6.96
C TRP A 72 12.76 -12.18 -6.24
N LYS A 73 11.77 -13.07 -6.39
CA LYS A 73 11.80 -14.40 -5.74
C LYS A 73 12.83 -15.37 -6.34
N LYS A 74 13.27 -15.16 -7.59
CA LYS A 74 14.26 -16.03 -8.28
C LYS A 74 15.70 -15.63 -7.95
N LEU A 75 15.95 -14.38 -7.61
CA LEU A 75 17.30 -13.85 -7.40
C LEU A 75 17.80 -14.08 -5.98
N ALA A 76 19.12 -14.22 -5.85
CA ALA A 76 19.76 -14.35 -4.55
C ALA A 76 19.62 -13.05 -3.74
N LYS A 77 19.38 -13.18 -2.44
CA LYS A 77 19.45 -12.05 -1.51
C LYS A 77 20.90 -11.65 -1.26
N ASP A 78 21.10 -10.35 -1.08
CA ASP A 78 22.37 -9.76 -0.66
C ASP A 78 22.14 -8.74 0.48
N ASP A 79 23.19 -7.97 0.81
CA ASP A 79 23.16 -6.95 1.86
C ASP A 79 22.22 -5.77 1.56
N MET A 80 21.63 -5.69 0.35
CA MET A 80 20.60 -4.71 0.01
C MET A 80 19.17 -5.21 0.31
N SER A 81 19.02 -6.46 0.71
CA SER A 81 17.72 -7.03 1.13
C SER A 81 17.27 -6.44 2.45
N ASP A 82 15.97 -6.21 2.62
CA ASP A 82 15.46 -5.78 3.92
C ASP A 82 15.46 -6.94 4.93
N CYS A 83 15.18 -6.62 6.20
CA CYS A 83 15.03 -7.66 7.21
C CYS A 83 13.89 -8.63 6.86
N GLU A 84 13.94 -9.85 7.39
CA GLU A 84 12.98 -10.92 7.08
C GLU A 84 11.52 -10.50 7.28
N ALA A 85 11.23 -9.72 8.33
CA ALA A 85 9.89 -9.20 8.58
C ALA A 85 9.41 -8.25 7.47
N CYS A 86 10.26 -7.34 7.01
CA CYS A 86 9.94 -6.42 5.92
C CYS A 86 9.78 -7.15 4.58
N GLU A 87 10.65 -8.12 4.29
CA GLU A 87 10.54 -8.96 3.09
C GLU A 87 9.22 -9.74 3.06
N ALA A 88 8.83 -10.33 4.20
CA ALA A 88 7.53 -10.99 4.34
C ALA A 88 6.37 -10.00 4.18
N SER A 89 6.48 -8.78 4.72
CA SER A 89 5.45 -7.76 4.58
C SER A 89 5.24 -7.30 3.13
N ASP A 90 6.32 -7.11 2.36
CA ASP A 90 6.23 -6.76 0.92
C ASP A 90 5.58 -7.90 0.12
N GLU A 91 5.90 -9.16 0.45
CA GLU A 91 5.29 -10.33 -0.18
C GLU A 91 3.81 -10.48 0.18
N ILE A 92 3.41 -10.21 1.44
CA ILE A 92 2.00 -10.16 1.86
C ILE A 92 1.24 -9.07 1.09
N ALA A 93 1.85 -7.89 0.91
CA ALA A 93 1.25 -6.80 0.14
C ALA A 93 1.03 -7.21 -1.33
N TYR A 94 2.02 -7.86 -1.95
CA TYR A 94 1.90 -8.42 -3.30
C TYR A 94 0.79 -9.48 -3.40
N LEU A 95 0.76 -10.46 -2.48
CA LEU A 95 -0.24 -11.53 -2.50
C LEU A 95 -1.65 -10.96 -2.32
N ASN A 96 -1.82 -9.97 -1.44
CA ASN A 96 -3.09 -9.26 -1.30
C ASN A 96 -3.49 -8.53 -2.60
N PHE A 97 -2.55 -7.83 -3.25
CA PHE A 97 -2.80 -7.13 -4.51
C PHE A 97 -3.13 -8.10 -5.66
N ALA A 98 -2.46 -9.25 -5.73
CA ALA A 98 -2.68 -10.29 -6.71
C ALA A 98 -3.98 -11.10 -6.48
N GLY A 99 -4.69 -10.87 -5.37
CA GLY A 99 -5.89 -11.62 -5.00
C GLY A 99 -5.62 -12.99 -4.35
N GLU A 100 -4.36 -13.31 -4.06
CA GLU A 100 -3.88 -14.54 -3.41
C GLU A 100 -4.06 -14.45 -1.88
N HIS A 101 -5.27 -14.09 -1.43
CA HIS A 101 -5.55 -13.72 -0.04
C HIS A 101 -5.28 -14.84 0.98
N ALA A 102 -5.54 -16.09 0.62
CA ALA A 102 -5.26 -17.22 1.52
C ALA A 102 -3.75 -17.36 1.78
N ALA A 103 -2.93 -17.27 0.74
CA ALA A 103 -1.47 -17.30 0.86
C ALA A 103 -0.94 -16.09 1.64
N ALA A 104 -1.53 -14.90 1.45
CA ALA A 104 -1.19 -13.72 2.24
C ALA A 104 -1.40 -13.94 3.74
N LEU A 105 -2.53 -14.57 4.12
CA LEU A 105 -2.84 -14.86 5.52
C LEU A 105 -1.95 -15.97 6.12
N GLU A 106 -1.60 -16.99 5.34
CA GLU A 106 -0.64 -18.02 5.78
C GLU A 106 0.72 -17.40 6.07
N LEU A 107 1.23 -16.56 5.17
CA LEU A 107 2.51 -15.87 5.35
C LEU A 107 2.48 -14.85 6.51
N ALA A 108 1.32 -14.28 6.81
CA ALA A 108 1.14 -13.33 7.91
C ALA A 108 1.13 -13.96 9.30
N ALA A 109 1.00 -15.29 9.42
CA ALA A 109 0.83 -15.95 10.72
C ALA A 109 1.97 -15.64 11.74
N PRO A 110 3.27 -15.68 11.37
CA PRO A 110 4.36 -15.33 12.29
C PRO A 110 4.38 -13.85 12.70
N ILE A 111 3.87 -12.95 11.84
CA ILE A 111 3.77 -11.52 12.14
C ILE A 111 2.63 -11.28 13.15
N LEU A 112 1.49 -11.95 12.96
CA LEU A 112 0.34 -11.83 13.85
C LEU A 112 0.60 -12.44 15.24
N SER A 113 1.37 -13.53 15.30
CA SER A 113 1.82 -14.14 16.57
C SER A 113 2.88 -13.31 17.29
N GLY A 114 3.55 -12.38 16.58
CA GLY A 114 4.67 -11.59 17.09
C GLY A 114 6.02 -12.32 17.06
N GLU A 115 6.08 -13.51 16.46
CA GLU A 115 7.33 -14.25 16.24
C GLU A 115 8.24 -13.56 15.21
N LEU A 116 7.64 -12.85 14.25
CA LEU A 116 8.35 -12.08 13.23
C LEU A 116 7.97 -10.59 13.31
N THR A 117 8.89 -9.74 13.76
CA THR A 117 8.66 -8.30 13.96
C THR A 117 9.91 -7.47 13.71
N CYS A 118 9.74 -6.19 13.38
CA CYS A 118 10.80 -5.19 13.33
C CYS A 118 10.24 -3.81 13.73
N SER A 119 10.98 -2.72 13.48
CA SER A 119 10.49 -1.37 13.77
C SER A 119 9.27 -0.97 12.93
N GLU A 120 9.18 -1.47 11.70
CA GLU A 120 8.09 -1.16 10.77
C GLU A 120 6.96 -2.20 10.84
N VAL A 121 7.29 -3.49 10.96
CA VAL A 121 6.34 -4.61 10.98
C VAL A 121 5.94 -4.92 12.42
N PRO A 122 4.66 -4.77 12.79
CA PRO A 122 3.49 -5.03 11.92
C PRO A 122 2.73 -3.81 11.37
N HIS A 123 3.15 -2.57 11.64
CA HIS A 123 2.40 -1.36 11.29
C HIS A 123 1.96 -1.32 9.83
N ILE A 124 2.88 -1.59 8.90
CA ILE A 124 2.63 -1.55 7.45
C ILE A 124 1.97 -2.83 6.89
N THR A 125 1.79 -3.85 7.73
CA THR A 125 1.30 -5.18 7.31
C THR A 125 -0.17 -5.40 7.67
N TYR A 126 -0.71 -4.66 8.64
CA TYR A 126 -2.10 -4.86 9.07
C TYR A 126 -3.13 -4.66 7.96
N ALA A 127 -2.97 -3.63 7.12
CA ALA A 127 -3.92 -3.33 6.05
C ALA A 127 -4.08 -4.51 5.06
N PRO A 128 -3.02 -5.03 4.40
CA PRO A 128 -3.17 -6.16 3.47
C PRO A 128 -3.67 -7.44 4.16
N ILE A 129 -3.34 -7.65 5.44
CA ILE A 129 -3.90 -8.77 6.23
C ILE A 129 -5.41 -8.61 6.40
N LEU A 130 -5.87 -7.45 6.87
CA LEU A 130 -7.29 -7.18 7.13
C LEU A 130 -8.11 -7.23 5.82
N PHE A 131 -7.61 -6.67 4.73
CA PHE A 131 -8.23 -6.84 3.41
C PHE A 131 -8.34 -8.31 3.00
N SER A 132 -7.27 -9.10 3.20
CA SER A 132 -7.29 -10.53 2.88
C SER A 132 -8.25 -11.32 3.77
N MET A 133 -8.38 -10.97 5.06
CA MET A 133 -9.40 -11.54 5.95
C MET A 133 -10.82 -11.25 5.45
N ILE A 134 -11.10 -10.01 5.05
CA ILE A 134 -12.41 -9.61 4.49
C ILE A 134 -12.71 -10.43 3.23
N LYS A 135 -11.76 -10.49 2.29
CA LYS A 135 -11.93 -11.19 1.01
C LYS A 135 -12.09 -12.70 1.13
N THR A 136 -11.62 -13.29 2.22
CA THR A 136 -11.77 -14.72 2.53
C THR A 136 -12.94 -15.02 3.47
N GLY A 137 -13.75 -14.01 3.83
CA GLY A 137 -14.93 -14.16 4.68
C GLY A 137 -14.63 -14.29 6.18
N LYS A 138 -13.39 -14.05 6.61
CA LYS A 138 -12.96 -14.05 8.02
C LYS A 138 -13.35 -12.74 8.73
N ILE A 139 -14.61 -12.35 8.62
CA ILE A 139 -15.12 -11.04 9.06
C ILE A 139 -14.95 -10.85 10.58
N GLU A 140 -15.31 -11.85 11.39
CA GLU A 140 -15.19 -11.75 12.85
C GLU A 140 -13.72 -11.67 13.33
N GLU A 141 -12.81 -12.38 12.67
CA GLU A 141 -11.37 -12.28 12.94
C GLU A 141 -10.86 -10.88 12.59
N ALA A 142 -11.29 -10.31 11.46
CA ALA A 142 -10.91 -8.96 11.04
C ALA A 142 -11.44 -7.89 12.00
N LYS A 143 -12.70 -7.97 12.43
CA LYS A 143 -13.29 -7.08 13.45
C LYS A 143 -12.53 -7.16 14.77
N THR A 144 -12.13 -8.36 15.19
CA THR A 144 -11.33 -8.57 16.41
C THR A 144 -9.93 -7.96 16.28
N LEU A 145 -9.31 -8.02 15.10
CA LEU A 145 -7.96 -7.51 14.86
C LEU A 145 -7.90 -5.99 14.67
N LEU A 146 -8.96 -5.38 14.12
CA LEU A 146 -8.99 -3.96 13.76
C LEU A 146 -8.62 -3.02 14.93
N PRO A 147 -9.14 -3.16 16.17
CA PRO A 147 -8.75 -2.30 17.29
C PRO A 147 -7.25 -2.38 17.63
N LYS A 148 -6.65 -3.58 17.53
CA LYS A 148 -5.20 -3.76 17.72
C LYS A 148 -4.40 -3.08 16.62
N ALA A 149 -4.84 -3.21 15.36
CA ALA A 149 -4.20 -2.55 14.22
C ALA A 149 -4.23 -1.03 14.37
N VAL A 150 -5.40 -0.46 14.70
CA VAL A 150 -5.60 0.97 14.96
C VAL A 150 -4.66 1.44 16.07
N ALA A 151 -4.69 0.80 17.25
CA ALA A 151 -3.87 1.22 18.39
C ALA A 151 -2.36 1.14 18.08
N THR A 152 -1.93 0.12 17.33
CA THR A 152 -0.53 -0.04 16.93
C THR A 152 -0.11 1.08 15.99
N ILE A 153 -0.89 1.34 14.93
CA ILE A 153 -0.57 2.37 13.94
C ILE A 153 -0.62 3.79 14.55
N GLU A 154 -1.63 4.10 15.37
CA GLU A 154 -1.74 5.41 16.02
C GLU A 154 -0.58 5.71 16.98
N SER A 155 0.11 4.68 17.50
CA SER A 155 1.26 4.87 18.38
C SER A 155 2.51 5.37 17.65
N ASN A 156 2.53 5.32 16.31
CA ASN A 156 3.68 5.71 15.50
C ASN A 156 3.28 6.74 14.41
N PRO A 157 3.54 8.04 14.63
CA PRO A 157 3.19 9.09 13.66
C PRO A 157 3.84 8.94 12.28
N ARG A 158 4.92 8.15 12.14
CA ARG A 158 5.62 7.95 10.87
C ARG A 158 4.83 7.11 9.86
N VAL A 159 3.83 6.37 10.32
CA VAL A 159 2.98 5.49 9.50
C VAL A 159 1.56 6.03 9.38
N ILE A 160 1.39 7.35 9.39
CA ILE A 160 0.08 8.02 9.22
C ILE A 160 -0.63 7.57 7.93
N ASN A 161 0.14 7.21 6.90
CA ASN A 161 -0.37 6.68 5.64
C ASN A 161 -1.04 5.30 5.73
N GLN A 162 -0.98 4.65 6.89
CA GLN A 162 -1.71 3.41 7.16
C GLN A 162 -3.12 3.69 7.72
N ILE A 163 -3.43 4.91 8.17
CA ILE A 163 -4.75 5.24 8.72
C ILE A 163 -5.83 5.25 7.64
N ALA A 164 -5.57 5.81 6.45
CA ALA A 164 -6.57 5.85 5.37
C ALA A 164 -7.05 4.44 4.96
N PRO A 165 -6.17 3.44 4.74
CA PRO A 165 -6.58 2.05 4.57
C PRO A 165 -7.43 1.50 5.73
N LEU A 166 -7.12 1.86 6.98
CA LEU A 166 -7.91 1.41 8.14
C LEU A 166 -9.33 2.02 8.18
N ILE A 167 -9.51 3.24 7.69
CA ILE A 167 -10.85 3.84 7.53
C ILE A 167 -11.65 3.00 6.52
N GLU A 168 -11.05 2.65 5.38
CA GLU A 168 -11.70 1.82 4.37
C GLU A 168 -12.05 0.42 4.91
N ILE A 169 -11.12 -0.21 5.62
CA ILE A 169 -11.34 -1.52 6.27
C ILE A 169 -12.51 -1.43 7.26
N ALA A 170 -12.58 -0.36 8.06
CA ALA A 170 -13.67 -0.16 9.00
C ALA A 170 -15.02 0.01 8.27
N VAL A 171 -15.06 0.71 7.13
CA VAL A 171 -16.26 0.78 6.27
C VAL A 171 -16.67 -0.61 5.79
N ARG A 172 -15.73 -1.40 5.25
CA ARG A 172 -15.99 -2.75 4.73
C ARG A 172 -16.44 -3.75 5.79
N LEU A 173 -16.08 -3.53 7.05
CA LEU A 173 -16.49 -4.35 8.19
C LEU A 173 -17.79 -3.87 8.84
N ASP A 174 -18.45 -2.84 8.30
CA ASP A 174 -19.61 -2.18 8.90
C ASP A 174 -19.31 -1.60 10.30
N GLU A 175 -18.06 -1.20 10.55
CA GLU A 175 -17.60 -0.54 11.77
C GLU A 175 -17.66 1.00 11.61
N ARG A 176 -18.85 1.51 11.24
CA ARG A 176 -19.06 2.91 10.82
C ARG A 176 -18.59 3.96 11.84
N GLU A 177 -18.82 3.72 13.13
CA GLU A 177 -18.37 4.64 14.19
C GLU A 177 -16.85 4.74 14.26
N THR A 178 -16.15 3.61 14.09
CA THR A 178 -14.69 3.55 14.06
C THR A 178 -14.15 4.28 12.84
N ALA A 179 -14.74 4.04 11.66
CA ALA A 179 -14.35 4.69 10.42
C ALA A 179 -14.49 6.23 10.52
N LEU A 180 -15.62 6.73 11.02
CA LEU A 180 -15.85 8.17 11.25
C LEU A 180 -14.92 8.75 12.31
N SER A 181 -14.63 8.01 13.38
CA SER A 181 -13.71 8.44 14.44
C SER A 181 -12.29 8.64 13.89
N LEU A 182 -11.79 7.65 13.14
CA LEU A 182 -10.47 7.71 12.50
C LEU A 182 -10.38 8.86 11.50
N ALA A 183 -11.39 9.00 10.62
CA ALA A 183 -11.43 10.08 9.63
C ALA A 183 -11.39 11.46 10.29
N ARG A 184 -12.22 11.70 11.32
CA ARG A 184 -12.25 12.98 12.05
C ARG A 184 -10.97 13.28 12.80
N LYS A 185 -10.35 12.25 13.40
CA LYS A 185 -9.14 12.40 14.22
C LYS A 185 -7.91 12.72 13.37
N HIS A 186 -7.82 12.13 12.17
CA HIS A 186 -6.57 12.11 11.40
C HIS A 186 -6.61 12.84 10.06
N SER A 187 -7.76 13.34 9.60
CA SER A 187 -7.89 14.00 8.29
C SER A 187 -6.84 15.08 8.04
N HIS A 188 -6.62 15.98 9.00
CA HIS A 188 -5.62 17.04 8.85
C HIS A 188 -4.19 16.49 8.72
N ALA A 189 -3.83 15.51 9.54
CA ALA A 189 -2.49 14.90 9.49
C ALA A 189 -2.26 14.10 8.20
N ILE A 190 -3.31 13.50 7.64
CA ILE A 190 -3.29 12.82 6.35
C ILE A 190 -3.07 13.82 5.22
N LEU A 191 -3.92 14.84 5.13
CA LEU A 191 -3.93 15.82 4.03
C LEU A 191 -2.71 16.76 4.04
N ASP A 192 -2.04 16.92 5.18
CA ASP A 192 -0.80 17.70 5.29
C ASP A 192 0.47 16.88 4.96
N SER A 193 0.35 15.56 4.72
CA SER A 193 1.50 14.65 4.61
C SER A 193 2.25 14.71 3.27
N ASN A 194 1.73 15.43 2.27
CA ASN A 194 2.24 15.48 0.89
C ASN A 194 2.38 14.09 0.24
N ASP A 195 1.45 13.17 0.52
CA ASP A 195 1.35 11.83 -0.06
C ASP A 195 0.05 11.74 -0.86
N ASP A 196 0.09 12.12 -2.15
CA ASP A 196 -1.09 12.19 -3.03
C ASP A 196 -1.86 10.86 -3.09
N LEU A 197 -1.16 9.72 -2.99
CA LEU A 197 -1.79 8.41 -3.00
C LEU A 197 -2.53 8.14 -1.67
N ASN A 198 -1.96 8.59 -0.55
CA ASN A 198 -2.62 8.51 0.73
C ASN A 198 -3.86 9.43 0.79
N ASP A 199 -3.80 10.62 0.19
CA ASP A 199 -4.95 11.51 0.03
C ASP A 199 -6.06 10.84 -0.80
N LEU A 200 -5.69 10.22 -1.93
CA LEU A 200 -6.64 9.45 -2.74
C LEU A 200 -7.29 8.33 -1.93
N ARG A 201 -6.50 7.52 -1.20
CA ARG A 201 -7.02 6.45 -0.33
C ARG A 201 -7.96 6.99 0.75
N PHE A 202 -7.65 8.16 1.31
CA PHE A 202 -8.51 8.81 2.29
C PHE A 202 -9.85 9.21 1.68
N PHE A 203 -9.85 9.93 0.55
CA PHE A 203 -11.07 10.38 -0.11
C PHE A 203 -11.92 9.22 -0.65
N ILE A 204 -11.29 8.14 -1.14
CA ILE A 204 -12.01 6.90 -1.45
C ILE A 204 -12.75 6.42 -0.20
N ALA A 205 -12.06 6.25 0.94
CA ALA A 205 -12.67 5.72 2.15
C ALA A 205 -13.81 6.59 2.69
N VAL A 206 -13.64 7.93 2.71
CA VAL A 206 -14.67 8.83 3.24
C VAL A 206 -15.85 9.07 2.30
N SER A 207 -15.70 8.77 1.00
CA SER A 207 -16.82 8.83 0.04
C SER A 207 -18.00 7.94 0.43
N ALA A 208 -17.78 6.90 1.25
CA ALA A 208 -18.83 6.05 1.81
C ALA A 208 -19.81 6.79 2.76
N PHE A 209 -19.47 8.00 3.22
CA PHE A 209 -20.32 8.76 4.15
C PHE A 209 -21.29 9.74 3.47
N GLY A 210 -21.33 9.76 2.13
CA GLY A 210 -22.41 10.39 1.36
C GLY A 210 -22.23 11.88 1.04
N ASP A 211 -21.01 12.43 1.14
CA ASP A 211 -20.71 13.73 0.55
C ASP A 211 -20.24 13.55 -0.90
N GLU A 212 -21.01 14.03 -1.86
CA GLU A 212 -20.60 14.06 -3.28
C GLU A 212 -19.26 14.79 -3.48
N GLY A 213 -18.89 15.70 -2.58
CA GLY A 213 -17.61 16.42 -2.60
C GLY A 213 -16.43 15.47 -2.47
N ASP A 214 -16.46 14.55 -1.50
CA ASP A 214 -15.38 13.60 -1.25
C ASP A 214 -15.19 12.65 -2.44
N TYR A 215 -16.28 12.18 -3.04
CA TYR A 215 -16.23 11.36 -4.25
C TYR A 215 -15.62 12.12 -5.44
N LYS A 216 -16.02 13.39 -5.66
CA LYS A 216 -15.46 14.23 -6.73
C LYS A 216 -13.96 14.46 -6.54
N THR A 217 -13.52 14.72 -5.30
CA THR A 217 -12.09 14.85 -5.00
C THR A 217 -11.32 13.55 -5.23
N ALA A 218 -11.87 12.41 -4.80
CA ALA A 218 -11.29 11.09 -5.09
C ALA A 218 -11.18 10.85 -6.60
N LEU A 219 -12.20 11.20 -7.38
CA LEU A 219 -12.24 11.02 -8.84
C LEU A 219 -11.19 11.89 -9.55
N GLU A 220 -11.01 13.14 -9.12
CA GLU A 220 -9.96 14.02 -9.64
C GLU A 220 -8.55 13.48 -9.36
N LEU A 221 -8.31 12.99 -8.15
CA LEU A 221 -7.03 12.38 -7.78
C LEU A 221 -6.78 11.07 -8.55
N ALA A 222 -7.78 10.19 -8.62
CA ALA A 222 -7.72 8.95 -9.40
C ALA A 222 -7.36 9.25 -10.86
N GLY A 223 -8.02 10.25 -11.47
CA GLY A 223 -7.76 10.67 -12.84
C GLY A 223 -6.31 11.09 -13.09
N LYS A 224 -5.64 11.74 -12.13
CA LYS A 224 -4.20 12.08 -12.26
C LYS A 224 -3.32 10.84 -12.30
N PHE A 225 -3.53 9.90 -11.37
CA PHE A 225 -2.77 8.66 -11.33
C PHE A 225 -3.01 7.80 -12.55
N ASP A 226 -4.27 7.59 -12.91
CA ASP A 226 -4.70 6.75 -14.03
C ASP A 226 -4.19 7.32 -15.37
N ALA A 227 -4.24 8.64 -15.56
CA ALA A 227 -3.67 9.30 -16.74
C ALA A 227 -2.14 9.11 -16.83
N ARG A 228 -1.41 9.28 -15.71
CA ARG A 228 0.05 9.05 -15.65
C ARG A 228 0.39 7.58 -15.93
N ASN A 229 -0.37 6.66 -15.34
CA ASN A 229 -0.13 5.21 -15.39
C ASN A 229 -0.69 4.57 -16.68
N GLN A 230 -1.48 5.30 -17.46
CA GLN A 230 -2.14 4.83 -18.67
C GLN A 230 -3.06 3.62 -18.42
N ASN A 231 -3.79 3.66 -17.32
CA ASN A 231 -4.78 2.65 -16.94
C ASN A 231 -6.04 3.32 -16.33
N PHE A 232 -6.94 2.53 -15.74
CA PHE A 232 -8.15 3.02 -15.05
C PHE A 232 -8.25 2.45 -13.62
N TYR A 233 -7.11 2.07 -13.03
CA TYR A 233 -7.10 1.26 -11.82
C TYR A 233 -7.80 1.95 -10.65
N TYR A 234 -7.49 3.22 -10.40
CA TYR A 234 -8.05 3.94 -9.28
C TYR A 234 -9.48 4.39 -9.52
N ALA A 235 -9.83 4.79 -10.75
CA ALA A 235 -11.21 5.11 -11.12
C ALA A 235 -12.12 3.89 -10.97
N ASP A 236 -11.70 2.71 -11.46
CA ASP A 236 -12.46 1.47 -11.33
C ASP A 236 -12.61 1.06 -9.85
N TYR A 237 -11.54 1.21 -9.06
CA TYR A 237 -11.58 0.94 -7.61
C TYR A 237 -12.56 1.86 -6.88
N LEU A 238 -12.49 3.17 -7.14
CA LEU A 238 -13.36 4.18 -6.53
C LEU A 238 -14.82 3.91 -6.90
N ASN A 239 -15.14 3.72 -8.18
CA ASN A 239 -16.51 3.48 -8.63
C ASN A 239 -17.09 2.25 -7.93
N LYS A 240 -16.36 1.14 -7.92
CA LYS A 240 -16.80 -0.10 -7.25
C LYS A 240 -16.99 0.09 -5.75
N PHE A 241 -16.08 0.80 -5.09
CA PHE A 241 -16.21 1.09 -3.66
C PHE A 241 -17.43 1.96 -3.38
N TYR A 242 -17.66 2.99 -4.20
CA TYR A 242 -18.77 3.91 -4.04
C TYR A 242 -20.13 3.22 -4.29
N GLU A 243 -20.24 2.39 -5.32
CA GLU A 243 -21.42 1.53 -5.57
C GLU A 243 -21.75 0.64 -4.36
N GLU A 244 -20.72 0.08 -3.74
CA GLU A 244 -20.89 -0.89 -2.64
C GLU A 244 -21.25 -0.22 -1.30
N PHE A 245 -20.70 0.98 -1.01
CA PHE A 245 -20.73 1.55 0.35
C PHE A 245 -21.36 2.94 0.49
N SER A 246 -21.63 3.69 -0.58
CA SER A 246 -22.17 5.06 -0.45
C SER A 246 -23.64 5.10 -0.02
N GLY A 247 -24.38 4.01 -0.24
CA GLY A 247 -25.84 3.97 -0.04
C GLY A 247 -26.65 4.85 -1.01
N LEU A 248 -25.98 5.44 -2.02
CA LEU A 248 -26.59 6.21 -3.10
C LEU A 248 -26.60 5.34 -4.36
N GLU A 249 -27.75 5.24 -5.03
CA GLU A 249 -27.81 4.62 -6.37
C GLU A 249 -27.05 5.52 -7.37
N ILE A 250 -26.13 4.93 -8.15
CA ILE A 250 -25.38 5.61 -9.22
C ILE A 250 -26.29 5.94 -10.41
#